data_AF-Q11EK9-F1
#
_entry.id   AF-Q11EK9-F1
#
_cell.length_a   1.000
_cell.length_b   1.000
_cell.length_c   1.000
_cell.angle_alpha   90.00
_cell.angle_beta   90.00
_cell.angle_gamma   90.00
#
_symmetry.space_group_name_H-M   'P 1'
#
loop_
_entity.id
_entity.type
_entity.pdbx_description
1 polymer ?
#
loop_
_entity_poly.entity_id
_entity_poly.type
_entity_poly.pdbx_seq_one_letter_code
_entity_poly.pdbx_strand_id
1 'polypeptide(L)'
;MTRLDEMRRPERGKLLPVLFYLTIGLLLWGMHLTLVYAAHTAICALAASPLAATITLAAVTVAIALPLVLILFCQRAFARLLGISEGITEPRIYDRISFFLNLLSLAGILWSGLAVAVLSSCAPGR
;
A
#
# COMPACT_ATOMS: atom_id res chain seq x y z
N MET A 1 -27.68 18.19 33.30
CA MET A 1 -27.02 17.20 32.43
C MET A 1 -25.88 17.91 31.74
N THR A 2 -24.66 17.61 32.19
CA THR A 2 -23.49 18.48 32.20
C THR A 2 -22.49 18.06 31.12
N ARG A 3 -21.77 19.03 30.53
CA ARG A 3 -20.69 18.94 29.51
C ARG A 3 -19.68 17.78 29.60
N LEU A 4 -19.68 17.02 30.69
CA LEU A 4 -18.89 15.81 30.92
C LEU A 4 -19.34 14.63 30.03
N ASP A 5 -20.62 14.55 29.64
CA ASP A 5 -21.09 13.52 28.71
C ASP A 5 -20.61 13.76 27.26
N GLU A 6 -20.42 15.03 26.88
CA GLU A 6 -19.84 15.42 25.58
C GLU A 6 -18.37 14.96 25.46
N MET A 7 -17.60 15.02 26.56
CA MET A 7 -16.20 14.58 26.59
C MET A 7 -16.03 13.05 26.59
N ARG A 8 -17.11 12.28 26.78
CA ARG A 8 -17.03 10.81 26.94
C ARG A 8 -17.24 10.04 25.63
N ARG A 9 -17.53 10.72 24.52
CA ARG A 9 -17.50 10.09 23.20
C ARG A 9 -16.20 10.45 22.51
N PRO A 10 -15.12 9.63 22.63
CA PRO A 10 -14.11 9.66 21.59
C PRO A 10 -14.86 9.44 20.27
N GLU A 11 -14.71 10.34 19.31
CA GLU A 11 -15.43 10.33 18.05
C GLU A 11 -15.19 8.99 17.32
N ARG A 12 -16.02 7.98 17.62
CA ARG A 12 -15.97 6.65 16.99
C ARG A 12 -16.15 6.72 15.48
N GLY A 13 -16.68 7.83 14.95
CA GLY A 13 -16.93 8.04 13.53
C GLY A 13 -15.68 8.19 12.66
N LYS A 14 -14.52 8.55 13.23
CA LYS A 14 -13.29 8.84 12.44
C LYS A 14 -12.21 7.77 12.53
N LEU A 15 -12.44 6.67 13.25
CA LEU A 15 -11.41 5.65 13.48
C LEU A 15 -11.07 4.85 12.21
N LEU A 16 -12.09 4.49 11.43
CA LEU A 16 -11.93 3.76 10.17
C LEU A 16 -11.09 4.52 9.11
N PRO A 17 -11.39 5.80 8.78
CA PRO A 17 -10.59 6.53 7.80
C PRO A 17 -9.16 6.79 8.28
N VAL A 18 -8.93 6.98 9.58
CA VAL A 18 -7.58 7.12 10.15
C VAL A 18 -6.80 5.81 10.04
N LEU A 19 -7.42 4.68 10.39
CA LEU A 19 -6.81 3.37 10.22
C LEU A 19 -6.48 3.10 8.75
N PHE A 20 -7.41 3.38 7.85
CA PHE A 20 -7.19 3.25 6.40
C PHE A 20 -6.04 4.14 5.92
N TYR A 21 -5.99 5.41 6.33
CA TYR A 21 -4.91 6.34 5.98
C TYR A 21 -3.53 5.88 6.44
N LEU A 22 -3.44 5.27 7.62
CA LEU A 22 -2.20 4.73 8.15
C LEU A 22 -1.80 3.43 7.45
N THR A 23 -2.77 2.58 7.11
CA THR A 23 -2.53 1.23 6.60
C THR A 23 -2.53 1.12 5.07
N ILE A 24 -2.92 2.17 4.35
CA ILE A 24 -3.05 2.13 2.88
C ILE A 24 -1.76 1.67 2.19
N GLY A 25 -0.59 2.10 2.69
CA GLY A 25 0.68 1.67 2.16
C GLY A 25 0.91 0.17 2.33
N LEU A 26 0.62 -0.34 3.52
CA LEU A 26 0.75 -1.77 3.84
C LEU A 26 -0.24 -2.61 3.03
N LEU A 27 -1.47 -2.13 2.85
CA LEU A 27 -2.49 -2.77 2.02
C LEU A 27 -2.05 -2.84 0.55
N LEU A 28 -1.52 -1.74 0.00
CA LEU A 28 -1.01 -1.71 -1.37
C LEU A 28 0.18 -2.65 -1.55
N TRP A 29 1.11 -2.69 -0.59
CA TRP A 29 2.22 -3.65 -0.61
C TRP A 29 1.74 -5.11 -0.53
N GLY A 30 0.80 -5.43 0.35
CA GLY A 30 0.21 -6.78 0.43
C GLY A 30 -0.54 -7.17 -0.84
N MET A 31 -1.26 -6.24 -1.45
CA MET A 31 -1.92 -6.42 -2.74
C MET A 31 -0.90 -6.67 -3.86
N HIS A 32 0.20 -5.91 -3.89
CA HIS A 32 1.30 -6.11 -4.84
C HIS A 32 1.90 -7.51 -4.73
N LEU A 33 2.24 -7.95 -3.51
CA LEU A 33 2.77 -9.31 -3.29
C LEU A 33 1.80 -10.39 -3.76
N THR A 34 0.52 -10.24 -3.45
CA THR A 34 -0.52 -11.20 -3.87
C THR A 34 -0.62 -11.29 -5.39
N LEU A 35 -0.65 -10.14 -6.07
CA LEU A 35 -0.73 -10.08 -7.54
C LEU A 35 0.53 -10.64 -8.19
N VAL A 36 1.70 -10.30 -7.69
CA VAL A 36 2.98 -10.81 -8.17
C VAL A 36 3.02 -12.33 -8.05
N TYR A 37 2.64 -12.88 -6.90
CA TYR A 37 2.67 -14.31 -6.66
C TYR A 37 1.63 -15.06 -7.52
N ALA A 38 0.43 -14.50 -7.65
CA ALA A 38 -0.61 -15.05 -8.51
C ALA A 38 -0.20 -15.04 -9.99
N ALA A 39 0.35 -13.93 -10.48
CA ALA A 39 0.85 -13.81 -11.85
C ALA A 39 1.97 -14.82 -12.10
N HIS A 40 2.92 -14.91 -11.19
CA HIS A 40 4.04 -15.84 -11.27
C HIS A 40 3.57 -17.31 -11.33
N THR A 41 2.59 -17.67 -10.50
CA THR A 41 1.97 -19.01 -10.50
C THR A 41 1.28 -19.30 -11.84
N ALA A 42 0.53 -18.33 -12.38
CA ALA A 42 -0.15 -18.46 -13.66
C ALA A 42 0.85 -18.60 -14.83
N ILE A 43 1.90 -17.77 -14.85
CA ILE A 43 2.95 -17.79 -15.88
C ILE A 43 3.62 -19.17 -15.94
N CYS A 44 3.97 -19.75 -14.79
CA CYS A 44 4.58 -21.08 -14.77
C CYS A 44 3.57 -22.18 -15.15
N ALA A 45 2.30 -22.06 -14.78
CA ALA A 45 1.27 -23.03 -15.19
C ALA A 45 0.99 -23.00 -16.71
N LEU A 46 1.08 -21.82 -17.33
CA LEU A 46 0.82 -21.60 -18.75
C LEU A 46 2.06 -21.80 -19.63
N ALA A 47 3.23 -22.14 -19.04
CA ALA A 47 4.53 -22.17 -19.72
C ALA A 47 4.79 -20.89 -20.56
N ALA A 48 4.37 -19.74 -20.03
CA ALA A 48 4.45 -18.47 -20.74
C ALA A 48 5.92 -18.04 -20.92
N SER A 49 6.18 -17.25 -21.97
CA SER A 49 7.55 -16.80 -22.27
C SER A 49 8.13 -15.94 -21.14
N PRO A 50 9.45 -16.02 -20.89
CA PRO A 50 10.11 -15.23 -19.83
C PRO A 50 9.96 -13.72 -20.04
N LEU A 51 9.83 -13.28 -21.30
CA LEU A 51 9.56 -11.88 -21.64
C LEU A 51 8.16 -11.45 -21.18
N ALA A 52 7.14 -12.27 -21.46
CA ALA A 52 5.76 -11.99 -21.02
C ALA A 52 5.66 -11.94 -19.48
N ALA A 53 6.40 -12.81 -18.80
CA ALA A 53 6.50 -12.81 -17.34
C ALA A 53 7.05 -11.49 -16.82
N THR A 54 8.19 -11.06 -17.35
CA THR A 54 8.88 -9.82 -16.95
C THR A 54 8.00 -8.59 -17.18
N ILE A 55 7.35 -8.50 -18.36
CA ILE A 55 6.46 -7.38 -18.70
C ILE A 55 5.25 -7.33 -17.75
N THR A 56 4.63 -8.48 -17.47
CA THR A 56 3.46 -8.55 -16.58
C THR A 56 3.82 -8.11 -15.16
N LEU A 57 4.95 -8.57 -14.65
CA LEU A 57 5.42 -8.25 -13.30
C LEU A 57 5.86 -6.78 -13.17
N ALA A 58 6.53 -6.25 -14.19
CA ALA A 58 6.86 -4.83 -14.26
C ALA A 58 5.59 -3.97 -14.28
N ALA A 59 4.60 -4.34 -15.10
CA ALA A 59 3.32 -3.64 -15.18
C ALA A 59 2.58 -3.63 -13.84
N VAL A 60 2.47 -4.77 -13.15
CA VAL A 60 1.86 -4.87 -11.81
C VAL A 60 2.61 -4.01 -10.80
N THR A 61 3.94 -4.05 -10.83
CA THR A 61 4.77 -3.25 -9.90
C THR A 61 4.57 -1.76 -10.11
N VAL A 62 4.59 -1.29 -11.36
CA VAL A 62 4.34 0.12 -11.68
C VAL A 62 2.91 0.53 -11.32
N ALA A 63 1.93 -0.31 -11.62
CA ALA A 63 0.52 -0.02 -11.34
C ALA A 63 0.23 0.17 -9.85
N ILE A 64 0.95 -0.53 -8.95
CA ILE A 64 0.78 -0.38 -7.49
C ILE A 64 1.74 0.66 -6.90
N ALA A 65 2.96 0.79 -7.43
CA ALA A 65 3.91 1.81 -6.97
C ALA A 65 3.41 3.23 -7.26
N LEU A 66 2.81 3.46 -8.43
CA LEU A 66 2.35 4.79 -8.86
C LEU A 66 1.35 5.44 -7.89
N PRO A 67 0.23 4.80 -7.46
CA PRO A 67 -0.68 5.41 -6.50
C PRO A 67 -0.02 5.65 -5.13
N LEU A 68 0.93 4.80 -4.72
CA LEU A 68 1.65 4.96 -3.47
C LEU A 68 2.58 6.18 -3.49
N VAL A 69 3.28 6.39 -4.61
CA VAL A 69 4.07 7.60 -4.87
C VAL A 69 3.18 8.85 -4.87
N LEU A 70 2.02 8.77 -5.53
CA LEU A 70 1.05 9.87 -5.54
C LEU A 70 0.57 10.21 -4.12
N ILE A 71 0.26 9.20 -3.30
CA ILE A 71 -0.10 9.38 -1.88
C ILE A 71 1.02 10.05 -1.11
N LEU A 72 2.28 9.65 -1.30
CA LEU A 72 3.45 10.26 -0.64
C LEU A 72 3.60 11.75 -0.99
N PHE A 73 3.42 12.14 -2.25
CA PHE A 73 3.49 13.55 -2.65
C PHE A 73 2.26 14.37 -2.25
N CYS A 74 1.09 13.74 -2.20
CA CYS A 74 -0.20 14.39 -1.95
C CYS A 74 -0.79 14.08 -0.56
N GLN A 75 0.02 13.70 0.44
CA GLN A 75 -0.47 13.26 1.76
C GLN A 75 -1.47 14.23 2.39
N ARG A 76 -1.18 15.54 2.36
CA ARG A 76 -2.08 16.57 2.91
C ARG A 76 -3.41 16.67 2.17
N ALA A 77 -3.43 16.43 0.86
CA ALA A 77 -4.65 16.41 0.08
C ALA A 77 -5.45 15.13 0.37
N PHE A 78 -4.75 14.00 0.47
CA PHE A 78 -5.34 12.70 0.78
C PHE A 78 -5.96 12.65 2.19
N ALA A 79 -5.27 13.18 3.20
CA ALA A 79 -5.79 13.31 4.57
C ALA A 79 -7.02 14.21 4.65
N ARG A 80 -7.06 15.30 3.84
CA ARG A 80 -8.25 16.16 3.72
C ARG A 80 -9.42 15.45 3.05
N LEU A 81 -9.15 14.67 1.99
CA LEU A 81 -10.18 13.89 1.29
C LEU A 81 -10.86 12.87 2.21
N LEU A 82 -10.11 12.33 3.18
CA LEU A 82 -10.61 11.39 4.19
C LEU A 82 -11.23 12.07 5.43
N GLY A 83 -11.31 13.40 5.47
CA GLY A 83 -11.89 14.14 6.60
C GLY A 83 -11.09 14.06 7.91
N ILE A 84 -9.80 13.73 7.84
CA ILE A 84 -8.95 13.46 9.02
C ILE A 84 -8.50 14.75 9.71
N SER A 85 -8.41 15.86 8.96
CA SER A 85 -7.85 17.13 9.43
C SER A 85 -8.63 17.82 10.57
N GLU A 86 -9.88 17.42 10.82
CA GLU A 86 -10.79 18.14 11.74
C GLU A 86 -10.99 17.43 13.09
N GLY A 87 -10.47 16.21 13.27
CA GLY A 87 -10.80 15.37 14.45
C GLY A 87 -9.62 14.86 15.26
N ILE A 88 -8.38 15.18 14.90
CA ILE A 88 -7.17 14.63 15.54
C ILE A 88 -6.42 15.70 16.31
N THR A 89 -6.08 15.41 17.57
CA THR A 89 -5.37 16.31 18.49
C THR A 89 -3.92 16.62 18.07
N GLU A 90 -3.36 15.94 17.07
CA GLU A 90 -1.97 16.12 16.61
C GLU A 90 -1.72 15.55 15.18
N PRO A 91 -2.28 16.16 14.12
CA PRO A 91 -2.24 15.61 12.76
C PRO A 91 -0.82 15.38 12.23
N ARG A 92 0.16 16.16 12.70
CA ARG A 92 1.56 16.07 12.26
C ARG A 92 2.24 14.74 12.60
N ILE A 93 1.88 14.10 13.72
CA ILE A 93 2.47 12.81 14.12
C ILE A 93 1.93 11.70 13.20
N TYR A 94 0.63 11.69 12.95
CA TYR A 94 -0.02 10.73 12.06
C TYR A 94 0.49 10.86 10.62
N ASP A 95 0.73 12.08 10.14
CA ASP A 95 1.33 12.32 8.83
C ASP A 95 2.74 11.71 8.74
N ARG A 96 3.58 11.89 9.76
CA ARG A 96 4.92 11.29 9.79
C ARG A 96 4.85 9.76 9.81
N ILE A 97 3.97 9.17 10.63
CA ILE A 97 3.80 7.73 10.69
C ILE A 97 3.32 7.19 9.34
N SER A 98 2.28 7.80 8.75
CA SER A 98 1.79 7.43 7.42
C SER A 98 2.88 7.59 6.36
N PHE A 99 3.71 8.64 6.44
CA PHE A 99 4.83 8.85 5.52
C PHE A 99 5.85 7.72 5.60
N PHE A 100 6.32 7.36 6.80
CA PHE A 100 7.27 6.27 6.97
C PHE A 100 6.69 4.92 6.57
N LEU A 101 5.41 4.65 6.88
CA LEU A 101 4.74 3.42 6.47
C LEU A 101 4.63 3.32 4.95
N ASN A 102 4.19 4.40 4.28
CA ASN A 102 4.14 4.42 2.81
C ASN A 102 5.55 4.32 2.20
N LEU A 103 6.56 4.99 2.77
CA LEU A 103 7.93 4.89 2.28
C LEU A 103 8.48 3.46 2.42
N LEU A 104 8.21 2.81 3.55
CA LEU A 104 8.61 1.42 3.79
C LEU A 104 7.87 0.47 2.84
N SER A 105 6.58 0.69 2.59
CA SER A 105 5.80 -0.06 1.61
C SER A 105 6.33 0.13 0.20
N LEU A 106 6.75 1.35 -0.19
CA LEU A 106 7.38 1.62 -1.48
C LEU A 106 8.68 0.81 -1.62
N ALA A 107 9.53 0.87 -0.60
CA ALA A 107 10.77 0.11 -0.56
C ALA A 107 10.49 -1.40 -0.69
N GLY A 108 9.47 -1.90 0.00
CA GLY A 108 9.00 -3.27 -0.12
C GLY A 108 8.52 -3.63 -1.53
N ILE A 109 7.73 -2.78 -2.20
CA ILE A 109 7.25 -3.00 -3.57
C ILE A 109 8.44 -3.06 -4.54
N LEU A 110 9.36 -2.09 -4.46
CA LEU A 110 10.54 -2.01 -5.33
C LEU A 110 11.48 -3.19 -5.10
N TRP A 111 11.71 -3.55 -3.85
CA TRP A 111 12.54 -4.70 -3.48
C TRP A 111 11.94 -6.01 -3.97
N SER A 112 10.64 -6.23 -3.76
CA SER A 112 9.94 -7.42 -4.26
C SER A 112 9.94 -7.49 -5.79
N GLY A 113 9.71 -6.36 -6.47
CA GLY A 113 9.79 -6.29 -7.94
C GLY A 113 11.20 -6.63 -8.45
N LEU A 114 12.24 -6.13 -7.78
CA LEU A 114 13.63 -6.44 -8.09
C LEU A 114 13.96 -7.91 -7.85
N ALA A 115 13.53 -8.48 -6.72
CA ALA A 115 13.74 -9.90 -6.41
C ALA A 115 13.17 -10.80 -7.51
N VAL A 116 11.97 -10.50 -8.00
CA VAL A 116 11.35 -11.29 -9.07
C VAL A 116 12.09 -11.17 -10.41
N ALA A 117 12.73 -10.03 -10.70
CA ALA A 117 13.56 -9.89 -11.89
C ALA A 117 14.87 -10.70 -11.80
N VAL A 118 15.38 -10.92 -10.59
CA VAL A 118 16.64 -11.64 -10.33
C VAL A 118 16.41 -13.15 -10.18
N LEU A 119 15.29 -13.57 -9.58
CA LEU A 119 14.95 -14.97 -9.41
C LEU A 119 14.30 -15.54 -10.68
N SER A 120 14.88 -16.63 -11.22
CA SER A 120 14.29 -17.39 -12.32
C SER A 120 12.93 -17.94 -11.88
N SER A 121 11.88 -17.49 -12.57
CA SER A 121 10.49 -17.69 -12.13
C SER A 121 10.01 -19.13 -12.16
N CYS A 122 10.53 -19.93 -13.07
CA CYS A 122 10.15 -21.32 -13.18
C CYS A 122 11.45 -22.15 -13.12
N ALA A 123 11.61 -22.93 -12.06
CA ALA A 123 12.57 -24.03 -12.11
C ALA A 123 12.08 -24.96 -13.24
N PRO A 124 12.93 -25.31 -14.23
CA PRO A 124 12.56 -26.33 -15.19
C PRO A 124 12.30 -27.62 -14.41
N GLY A 125 11.04 -27.95 -14.22
CA GLY A 125 10.62 -29.22 -13.64
C GLY A 125 11.24 -30.32 -14.50
N ARG A 126 12.03 -31.19 -13.86
CA ARG A 126 12.41 -32.47 -14.44
C ARG A 126 11.18 -33.33 -14.65
#